data_AF-A0AB34KGA2-F1
#
_entry.id   AF-A0AB34KGA2-F1
#
_cell.length_a   1.000
_cell.length_b   1.000
_cell.length_c   1.000
_cell.angle_alpha   90.00
_cell.angle_beta   90.00
_cell.angle_gamma   90.00
#
_symmetry.space_group_name_H-M   'P 1'
#
loop_
_entity.id
_entity.type
_entity.pdbx_description
1 polymer ?
#
loop_
_entity_poly.entity_id
_entity_poly.type
_entity_poly.pdbx_seq_one_letter_code
_entity_poly.pdbx_strand_id
1 'polypeptide(L)'
;MPSEALNIPVRGGHAAQDIGEVSNSFGGNEVSTSPTATFHSPANSLGALRKPSAKQLKPFNTQDIKVLLLENVNETGQTILKGQKYQVEALKSSLPEDQLIEKIKDVHVIGIRSKTKLTANVLKHAKNLIVIGCFCIGTNQVDLQYAAESGIAVFNSPFSNSRSVAELMIGEIICLARQLGDRSMELHNGTWAKVSAGCWEVRGKTLGIIGYGHVGSQLSVLAEAMGMKVIYYDVINLMGLGTATQVPKLEDLLRQADFVTLHVPEIEDTKGMISTKEFEQMRKGAYLLNASRGSVVDIPALIKASQSGKLAGAALDVYPNEPGGNGPNFNAELNDFTEELRKLKNVLLTPHIGGSTEEAQSAIGVEVAEALVNYVNFGTTVGAVNMPEVSLRSLTLEEPNHVRVVYIHKNVPGVLRKVNEILGDHNVDKQMTDSRGDVAYLMADISDVNANDIRGLYQSLEDLGSRIMTRVLY
;
A
#
# COMPACT_ATOMS: atom_id res chain seq x y z
N MET A 1 -13.66 81.19 4.45
CA MET A 1 -14.48 80.37 5.36
C MET A 1 -14.10 78.91 5.18
N PRO A 2 -13.80 78.18 6.27
CA PRO A 2 -13.41 76.76 6.26
C PRO A 2 -14.58 75.82 6.63
N SER A 3 -14.46 74.54 6.30
CA SER A 3 -15.11 73.39 6.98
C SER A 3 -14.55 72.10 6.37
N GLU A 4 -14.25 71.00 7.03
CA GLU A 4 -14.10 70.63 8.43
C GLU A 4 -13.37 69.27 8.36
N ALA A 5 -12.39 69.05 9.23
CA ALA A 5 -11.73 67.77 9.36
C ALA A 5 -12.62 66.81 10.16
N LEU A 6 -12.73 65.55 9.72
CA LEU A 6 -13.29 64.47 10.53
C LEU A 6 -12.27 63.34 10.68
N ASN A 7 -11.97 63.11 11.96
CA ASN A 7 -11.08 62.12 12.57
C ASN A 7 -11.18 60.71 11.98
N ILE A 8 -10.03 60.11 11.69
CA ILE A 8 -9.85 58.66 11.71
C ILE A 8 -9.01 58.34 12.94
N PRO A 9 -9.49 57.51 13.89
CA PRO A 9 -8.77 57.25 15.13
C PRO A 9 -7.55 56.36 14.89
N VAL A 10 -6.40 56.83 15.36
CA VAL A 10 -5.21 56.01 15.58
C VAL A 10 -5.54 55.03 16.71
N ARG A 11 -5.56 53.73 16.40
CA ARG A 11 -5.55 52.67 17.43
C ARG A 11 -4.13 52.11 17.50
N GLY A 12 -3.56 52.21 18.71
CA GLY A 12 -2.16 52.06 19.02
C GLY A 12 -1.57 50.66 18.83
N GLY A 13 -0.25 50.62 18.86
CA GLY A 13 0.53 49.40 18.82
C GLY A 13 0.28 48.51 20.03
N HIS A 14 0.06 47.23 19.73
CA HIS A 14 0.32 46.13 20.63
C HIS A 14 1.11 45.04 19.89
N ALA A 15 1.93 44.36 20.68
CA ALA A 15 3.05 43.52 20.32
C ALA A 15 2.67 42.34 19.41
N ALA A 16 3.70 41.80 18.75
CA ALA A 16 3.68 40.51 18.09
C ALA A 16 3.14 39.43 19.04
N GLN A 17 2.00 38.83 18.70
CA GLN A 17 1.52 37.60 19.30
C GLN A 17 0.59 36.84 18.35
N ASP A 18 0.91 35.55 18.25
CA ASP A 18 0.12 34.39 17.84
C ASP A 18 -0.58 34.40 16.48
N ILE A 19 0.01 33.57 15.61
CA ILE A 19 -0.56 33.01 14.38
C ILE A 19 -1.80 32.21 14.82
N GLY A 20 -2.97 32.83 14.71
CA GLY A 20 -4.23 32.27 15.18
C GLY A 20 -4.53 30.92 14.53
N GLU A 21 -4.87 29.95 15.38
CA GLU A 21 -5.39 28.64 15.01
C GLU A 21 -6.54 28.78 14.00
N VAL A 22 -6.43 28.04 12.89
CA VAL A 22 -7.54 27.86 11.96
C VAL A 22 -8.64 27.12 12.72
N SER A 23 -9.77 27.79 12.92
CA SER A 23 -10.96 27.25 13.60
C SER A 23 -11.35 25.88 13.02
N ASN A 24 -11.14 24.80 13.79
CA ASN A 24 -11.73 23.48 13.52
C ASN A 24 -13.22 23.51 13.91
N SER A 25 -14.06 24.05 13.03
CA SER A 25 -15.51 24.12 13.23
C SER A 25 -16.22 22.82 12.83
N PHE A 26 -15.76 21.67 13.34
CA PHE A 26 -16.46 20.40 13.20
C PHE A 26 -16.68 19.78 14.58
N GLY A 27 -17.91 19.89 15.09
CA GLY A 27 -18.39 19.10 16.22
C GLY A 27 -18.50 17.64 15.79
N GLY A 28 -17.93 16.73 16.59
CA GLY A 28 -17.57 15.37 16.17
C GLY A 28 -18.69 14.36 15.91
N ASN A 29 -19.80 14.72 15.23
CA ASN A 29 -20.81 13.73 14.83
C ASN A 29 -21.63 14.02 13.56
N GLU A 30 -21.33 15.07 12.77
CA GLU A 30 -22.07 15.33 11.51
C GLU A 30 -21.13 15.76 10.39
N VAL A 31 -20.14 14.92 10.07
CA VAL A 31 -19.42 15.05 8.80
C VAL A 31 -20.13 14.14 7.81
N SER A 32 -20.41 14.63 6.60
CA SER A 32 -20.92 13.80 5.50
C SER A 32 -19.92 12.68 5.21
N THR A 33 -20.14 11.49 5.76
CA THR A 33 -19.31 10.32 5.50
C THR A 33 -19.74 9.68 4.18
N SER A 34 -18.77 9.26 3.37
CA SER A 34 -19.04 8.47 2.17
C SER A 34 -19.82 7.20 2.56
N PRO A 35 -20.84 6.78 1.79
CA PRO A 35 -21.52 5.51 2.06
C PRO A 35 -20.55 4.35 1.87
N THR A 36 -20.02 3.83 2.98
CA THR A 36 -19.01 2.77 3.02
C THR A 36 -19.55 1.43 2.50
N ALA A 37 -20.87 1.27 2.45
CA ALA A 37 -21.54 0.02 2.08
C ALA A 37 -21.54 -0.30 0.57
N THR A 38 -21.28 0.67 -0.31
CA THR A 38 -21.45 0.52 -1.78
C THR A 38 -20.15 0.41 -2.58
N PHE A 39 -18.98 0.49 -1.94
CA PHE A 39 -17.68 0.50 -2.64
C PHE A 39 -17.10 -0.88 -2.96
N HIS A 40 -17.75 -1.96 -2.53
CA HIS A 40 -17.33 -3.29 -2.94
C HIS A 40 -17.69 -3.49 -4.41
N SER A 41 -16.69 -3.88 -5.22
CA SER A 41 -16.94 -4.41 -6.55
C SER A 41 -18.04 -5.47 -6.47
N PRO A 42 -19.02 -5.49 -7.39
CA PRO A 42 -20.05 -6.52 -7.34
C PRO A 42 -19.36 -7.88 -7.32
N ALA A 43 -19.81 -8.76 -6.41
CA ALA A 43 -19.36 -10.13 -6.39
C ALA A 43 -19.50 -10.70 -7.81
N ASN A 44 -18.39 -11.25 -8.35
CA ASN A 44 -18.33 -11.83 -9.70
C ASN A 44 -19.65 -12.50 -10.08
N SER A 45 -20.36 -11.94 -11.05
CA SER A 45 -21.62 -12.45 -11.61
C SER A 45 -21.40 -13.63 -12.55
N LEU A 46 -20.51 -14.55 -12.17
CA LEU A 46 -20.47 -15.90 -12.72
C LEU A 46 -21.41 -16.73 -11.84
N GLY A 47 -22.47 -17.25 -12.46
CA GLY A 47 -23.63 -17.85 -11.81
C GLY A 47 -23.35 -18.61 -10.52
N ALA A 48 -24.19 -18.37 -9.51
CA ALA A 48 -24.19 -19.05 -8.22
C ALA A 48 -24.45 -20.55 -8.39
N LEU A 49 -23.45 -21.29 -8.85
CA LEU A 49 -23.29 -22.69 -8.52
C LEU A 49 -23.15 -22.73 -7.00
N ARG A 50 -24.03 -23.48 -6.33
CA ARG A 50 -23.90 -23.81 -4.90
C ARG A 50 -22.46 -24.26 -4.65
N LYS A 51 -21.60 -23.38 -4.13
CA LYS A 51 -20.31 -23.80 -3.58
C LYS A 51 -20.64 -24.69 -2.39
N PRO A 52 -20.17 -25.95 -2.34
CA PRO A 52 -20.28 -26.74 -1.12
C PRO A 52 -19.64 -25.94 0.02
N SER A 53 -20.29 -25.96 1.19
CA SER A 53 -19.80 -25.25 2.37
C SER A 53 -18.38 -25.71 2.71
N ALA A 54 -17.42 -24.78 2.62
CA ALA A 54 -16.03 -25.05 2.95
C ALA A 54 -15.91 -25.43 4.44
N LYS A 55 -15.13 -26.48 4.72
CA LYS A 55 -14.77 -26.90 6.07
C LYS A 55 -13.79 -25.89 6.66
N GLN A 56 -14.14 -25.28 7.80
CA GLN A 56 -13.20 -24.44 8.54
C GLN A 56 -12.19 -25.34 9.23
N LEU A 57 -10.95 -25.37 8.73
CA LEU A 57 -9.92 -26.24 9.30
C LEU A 57 -9.28 -25.57 10.51
N LYS A 58 -8.91 -26.37 11.50
CA LYS A 58 -8.21 -25.90 12.69
C LYS A 58 -6.81 -26.52 12.76
N PRO A 59 -5.79 -25.78 13.22
CA PRO A 59 -4.48 -26.36 13.49
C PRO A 59 -4.58 -27.42 14.60
N PHE A 60 -3.96 -28.58 14.38
CA PHE A 60 -3.96 -29.72 15.30
C PHE A 60 -3.47 -29.41 16.73
N ASN A 61 -2.61 -28.40 16.91
CA ASN A 61 -1.96 -28.11 18.20
C ASN A 61 -2.17 -26.67 18.71
N THR A 62 -3.16 -25.94 18.19
CA THR A 62 -3.39 -24.54 18.58
C THR A 62 -4.81 -24.37 19.11
N GLN A 63 -4.96 -24.22 20.43
CA GLN A 63 -6.30 -24.10 21.03
C GLN A 63 -6.94 -22.73 20.79
N ASP A 64 -6.15 -21.64 20.76
CA ASP A 64 -6.64 -20.30 20.45
C ASP A 64 -5.63 -19.49 19.63
N ILE A 65 -6.07 -18.93 18.50
CA ILE A 65 -5.25 -18.05 17.67
C ILE A 65 -5.26 -16.64 18.28
N LYS A 66 -4.08 -16.19 18.70
CA LYS A 66 -3.84 -14.84 19.21
C LYS A 66 -3.40 -13.90 18.09
N VAL A 67 -4.13 -12.80 17.95
CA VAL A 67 -3.93 -11.78 16.92
C VAL A 67 -3.60 -10.45 17.60
N LEU A 68 -2.44 -9.89 17.29
CA LEU A 68 -2.05 -8.56 17.74
C LEU A 68 -2.13 -7.58 16.55
N LEU A 69 -2.96 -6.56 16.65
CA LEU A 69 -3.09 -5.50 15.65
C LEU A 69 -2.54 -4.19 16.23
N LEU A 70 -1.62 -3.56 15.52
CA LEU A 70 -0.96 -2.31 15.94
C LEU A 70 -1.35 -1.15 15.02
N GLU A 71 -1.13 0.08 15.47
CA GLU A 71 -1.28 1.30 14.66
C GLU A 71 -2.71 1.57 14.16
N ASN A 72 -3.71 1.16 14.95
CA ASN A 72 -5.13 1.40 14.66
C ASN A 72 -5.58 0.83 13.30
N VAL A 73 -5.34 -0.47 13.08
CA VAL A 73 -5.92 -1.20 11.95
C VAL A 73 -7.43 -0.97 11.89
N ASN A 74 -7.95 -0.71 10.68
CA ASN A 74 -9.35 -0.39 10.44
C ASN A 74 -10.33 -1.43 11.04
N GLU A 75 -11.46 -0.97 11.57
CA GLU A 75 -12.46 -1.78 12.27
C GLU A 75 -13.02 -2.92 11.41
N THR A 76 -13.13 -2.74 10.09
CA THR A 76 -13.61 -3.78 9.17
C THR A 76 -12.71 -5.01 9.22
N GLY A 77 -11.38 -4.81 9.17
CA GLY A 77 -10.41 -5.90 9.27
C GLY A 77 -10.43 -6.58 10.65
N GLN A 78 -10.59 -5.79 11.73
CA GLN A 78 -10.75 -6.35 13.07
C GLN A 78 -12.01 -7.22 13.18
N THR A 79 -13.11 -6.80 12.56
CA THR A 79 -14.40 -7.49 12.59
C THR A 79 -14.31 -8.83 11.86
N ILE A 80 -13.65 -8.89 10.71
CA ILE A 80 -13.39 -10.14 9.97
C ILE A 80 -12.60 -11.14 10.85
N LEU A 81 -11.52 -10.67 11.50
CA LEU A 81 -10.68 -11.50 12.35
C LEU A 81 -11.41 -11.98 13.62
N LYS A 82 -12.19 -11.10 14.27
CA LYS A 82 -13.06 -11.46 15.41
C LYS A 82 -14.15 -12.45 15.00
N GLY A 83 -14.67 -12.34 13.78
CA GLY A 83 -15.65 -13.27 13.21
C GLY A 83 -15.14 -14.71 13.09
N GLN A 84 -13.82 -14.91 12.98
CA GLN A 84 -13.18 -16.23 13.02
C GLN A 84 -13.00 -16.78 14.45
N LYS A 85 -13.47 -16.06 15.48
CA LYS A 85 -13.31 -16.38 16.91
C LYS A 85 -11.85 -16.34 17.38
N TYR A 86 -11.01 -15.56 16.72
CA TYR A 86 -9.64 -15.32 17.17
C TYR A 86 -9.61 -14.37 18.38
N GLN A 87 -8.57 -14.50 19.22
CA GLN A 87 -8.31 -13.58 20.32
C GLN A 87 -7.60 -12.33 19.77
N VAL A 88 -8.38 -11.31 19.42
CA VAL A 88 -7.87 -10.08 18.79
C VAL A 88 -7.60 -8.99 19.84
N GLU A 89 -6.35 -8.63 20.02
CA GLU A 89 -5.91 -7.43 20.74
C GLU A 89 -5.55 -6.34 19.73
N ALA A 90 -6.21 -5.17 19.79
CA ALA A 90 -5.95 -4.05 18.89
C ALA A 90 -5.46 -2.83 19.66
N LEU A 91 -4.29 -2.29 19.27
CA LEU A 91 -3.67 -1.12 19.85
C LEU A 91 -3.66 0.04 18.85
N LYS A 92 -3.90 1.26 19.36
CA LYS A 92 -3.95 2.46 18.53
C LYS A 92 -2.58 2.94 18.06
N SER A 93 -1.54 2.65 18.82
CA SER A 93 -0.16 3.09 18.54
C SER A 93 0.71 1.93 18.06
N SER A 94 1.88 2.27 17.52
CA SER A 94 3.01 1.35 17.48
C SER A 94 3.57 1.14 18.88
N LEU A 95 4.40 0.12 19.03
CA LEU A 95 5.11 -0.19 20.27
C LEU A 95 6.61 0.06 20.10
N PRO A 96 7.31 0.53 21.14
CA PRO A 96 8.77 0.48 21.20
C PRO A 96 9.26 -0.96 21.10
N GLU A 97 10.49 -1.14 20.60
CA GLU A 97 11.07 -2.47 20.31
C GLU A 97 11.01 -3.42 21.51
N ASP A 98 11.43 -2.98 22.70
CA ASP A 98 11.41 -3.82 23.91
C ASP A 98 10.01 -4.32 24.28
N GLN A 99 9.00 -3.46 24.16
CA GLN A 99 7.61 -3.82 24.45
C GLN A 99 7.03 -4.73 23.36
N LEU A 100 7.43 -4.51 22.11
CA LEU A 100 7.05 -5.36 20.99
C LEU A 100 7.63 -6.76 21.14
N ILE A 101 8.88 -6.88 21.55
CA ILE A 101 9.56 -8.15 21.84
C ILE A 101 8.82 -8.93 22.93
N GLU A 102 8.35 -8.25 23.99
CA GLU A 102 7.58 -8.93 25.04
C GLU A 102 6.21 -9.41 24.53
N LYS A 103 5.48 -8.55 23.80
CA LYS A 103 4.13 -8.88 23.31
C LYS A 103 4.11 -9.91 22.20
N ILE A 104 5.14 -10.01 21.36
CA ILE A 104 5.12 -10.89 20.18
C ILE A 104 5.36 -12.37 20.51
N LYS A 105 5.82 -12.70 21.73
CA LYS A 105 6.24 -14.05 22.14
C LYS A 105 5.17 -15.12 21.98
N ASP A 106 3.92 -14.78 22.26
CA ASP A 106 2.78 -15.71 22.27
C ASP A 106 1.76 -15.42 21.15
N VAL A 107 2.07 -14.49 20.24
CA VAL A 107 1.22 -14.08 19.13
C VAL A 107 1.38 -15.02 17.95
N HIS A 108 0.27 -15.37 17.29
CA HIS A 108 0.26 -16.22 16.08
C HIS A 108 0.14 -15.39 14.80
N VAL A 109 -0.57 -14.27 14.89
CA VAL A 109 -0.83 -13.35 13.78
C VAL A 109 -0.53 -11.93 14.25
N ILE A 110 0.32 -11.20 13.54
CA ILE A 110 0.54 -9.78 13.82
C ILE A 110 0.10 -8.92 12.63
N GLY A 111 -0.69 -7.90 12.88
CA GLY A 111 -1.08 -6.88 11.92
C GLY A 111 -0.40 -5.55 12.25
N ILE A 112 0.31 -4.97 11.29
CA ILE A 112 1.02 -3.70 11.46
C ILE A 112 0.71 -2.73 10.32
N ARG A 113 1.12 -1.46 10.47
CA ARG A 113 1.14 -0.48 9.37
C ARG A 113 2.59 -0.05 9.11
N SER A 114 2.85 1.23 8.87
CA SER A 114 4.14 1.73 8.39
C SER A 114 5.17 2.01 9.49
N LYS A 115 4.75 2.22 10.75
CA LYS A 115 5.65 2.64 11.84
C LYS A 115 6.31 1.47 12.55
N THR A 116 5.59 0.36 12.77
CA THR A 116 6.15 -0.79 13.50
C THR A 116 7.23 -1.46 12.67
N LYS A 117 8.43 -1.63 13.23
CA LYS A 117 9.55 -2.32 12.58
C LYS A 117 9.65 -3.77 13.08
N LEU A 118 9.46 -4.73 12.18
CA LEU A 118 9.63 -6.16 12.45
C LEU A 118 10.98 -6.61 11.88
N THR A 119 12.05 -6.27 12.61
CA THR A 119 13.42 -6.67 12.28
C THR A 119 13.66 -8.13 12.66
N ALA A 120 14.74 -8.75 12.15
CA ALA A 120 15.20 -10.06 12.61
C ALA A 120 15.34 -10.13 14.16
N ASN A 121 15.77 -9.03 14.81
CA ASN A 121 15.88 -8.96 16.26
C ASN A 121 14.54 -9.13 16.98
N VAL A 122 13.46 -8.57 16.44
CA VAL A 122 12.11 -8.73 16.99
C VAL A 122 11.57 -10.13 16.66
N LEU A 123 11.69 -10.55 15.40
CA LEU A 123 11.10 -11.79 14.90
C LEU A 123 11.70 -13.04 15.55
N LYS A 124 12.97 -13.02 15.99
CA LYS A 124 13.57 -14.15 16.73
C LYS A 124 12.89 -14.48 18.06
N HIS A 125 12.16 -13.52 18.64
CA HIS A 125 11.42 -13.72 19.88
C HIS A 125 9.99 -14.20 19.65
N ALA A 126 9.50 -14.17 18.41
CA ALA A 126 8.14 -14.51 18.01
C ALA A 126 7.99 -16.04 17.80
N LYS A 127 7.91 -16.80 18.90
CA LYS A 127 7.98 -18.27 18.87
C LYS A 127 6.79 -18.95 18.19
N ASN A 128 5.61 -18.32 18.22
CA ASN A 128 4.37 -18.89 17.71
C ASN A 128 3.87 -18.21 16.43
N LEU A 129 4.60 -17.20 15.95
CA LEU A 129 4.15 -16.37 14.84
C LEU A 129 4.18 -17.18 13.55
N ILE A 130 3.06 -17.21 12.83
CA ILE A 130 2.93 -17.93 11.57
C ILE A 130 2.70 -16.98 10.38
N VAL A 131 2.20 -15.76 10.64
CA VAL A 131 1.87 -14.80 9.59
C VAL A 131 1.90 -13.35 10.07
N ILE A 132 2.32 -12.46 9.18
CA ILE A 132 2.35 -11.01 9.32
C ILE A 132 1.42 -10.39 8.27
N GLY A 133 0.52 -9.51 8.70
CA GLY A 133 -0.30 -8.66 7.83
C GLY A 133 0.20 -7.23 7.85
N CYS A 134 0.74 -6.75 6.73
CA CYS A 134 1.01 -5.35 6.52
C CYS A 134 -0.28 -4.68 6.03
N PHE A 135 -1.00 -4.00 6.92
CA PHE A 135 -2.20 -3.21 6.61
C PHE A 135 -1.81 -1.87 5.95
N CYS A 136 -0.98 -1.97 4.91
CA CYS A 136 -0.51 -0.90 4.04
C CYS A 136 0.05 -1.52 2.76
N ILE A 137 0.46 -0.68 1.81
CA ILE A 137 0.98 -1.11 0.51
C ILE A 137 2.42 -1.61 0.66
N GLY A 138 3.27 -0.84 1.35
CA GLY A 138 4.68 -1.15 1.51
C GLY A 138 4.95 -2.18 2.61
N THR A 139 6.07 -2.89 2.46
CA THR A 139 6.53 -3.91 3.43
C THR A 139 7.96 -3.67 3.92
N ASN A 140 8.52 -2.48 3.66
CA ASN A 140 9.90 -2.10 4.00
C ASN A 140 10.21 -2.17 5.50
N GLN A 141 9.17 -2.14 6.33
CA GLN A 141 9.24 -2.23 7.78
C GLN A 141 9.35 -3.67 8.30
N VAL A 142 9.30 -4.68 7.43
CA VAL A 142 9.41 -6.10 7.78
C VAL A 142 10.65 -6.70 7.15
N ASP A 143 11.43 -7.44 7.94
CA ASP A 143 12.51 -8.27 7.44
C ASP A 143 11.92 -9.51 6.73
N LEU A 144 11.63 -9.37 5.44
CA LEU A 144 10.97 -10.40 4.64
C LEU A 144 11.80 -11.68 4.53
N GLN A 145 13.13 -11.54 4.49
CA GLN A 145 14.04 -12.67 4.38
C GLN A 145 14.03 -13.49 5.67
N TYR A 146 14.26 -12.85 6.81
CA TYR A 146 14.20 -13.53 8.11
C TYR A 146 12.82 -14.17 8.35
N ALA A 147 11.74 -13.47 7.98
CA ALA A 147 10.39 -14.00 8.07
C ALA A 147 10.23 -15.28 7.25
N ALA A 148 10.68 -15.30 5.99
CA ALA A 148 10.59 -16.47 5.12
C ALA A 148 11.42 -17.66 5.65
N GLU A 149 12.66 -17.41 6.09
CA GLU A 149 13.55 -18.42 6.68
C GLU A 149 12.98 -19.03 7.97
N SER A 150 12.15 -18.27 8.68
CA SER A 150 11.42 -18.71 9.89
C SER A 150 10.04 -19.33 9.59
N GLY A 151 9.64 -19.43 8.32
CA GLY A 151 8.33 -19.97 7.91
C GLY A 151 7.16 -19.03 8.17
N ILE A 152 7.41 -17.72 8.32
CA ILE A 152 6.42 -16.69 8.58
C ILE A 152 6.03 -16.03 7.25
N ALA A 153 4.78 -16.22 6.84
CA ALA A 153 4.25 -15.57 5.63
C ALA A 153 3.95 -14.09 5.89
N VAL A 154 4.17 -13.24 4.89
CA VAL A 154 3.88 -11.80 4.95
C VAL A 154 2.90 -11.45 3.84
N PHE A 155 1.79 -10.82 4.18
CA PHE A 155 0.78 -10.31 3.25
C PHE A 155 0.70 -8.79 3.32
N ASN A 156 0.36 -8.15 2.21
CA ASN A 156 0.08 -6.72 2.14
C ASN A 156 -1.21 -6.47 1.32
N SER A 157 -1.50 -5.20 1.03
CA SER A 157 -2.62 -4.79 0.20
C SER A 157 -2.12 -3.87 -0.91
N PRO A 158 -1.59 -4.42 -2.02
CA PRO A 158 -0.86 -3.65 -3.01
C PRO A 158 -1.74 -2.76 -3.89
N PHE A 159 -3.05 -3.02 -3.98
CA PHE A 159 -3.93 -2.37 -4.96
C PHE A 159 -5.07 -1.55 -4.35
N SER A 160 -5.36 -1.69 -3.04
CA SER A 160 -6.53 -1.06 -2.41
C SER A 160 -6.53 0.47 -2.39
N ASN A 161 -5.39 1.12 -2.63
CA ASN A 161 -5.31 2.58 -2.72
C ASN A 161 -5.34 3.13 -4.14
N SER A 162 -5.48 2.29 -5.17
CA SER A 162 -5.32 2.71 -6.56
C SER A 162 -6.28 3.85 -6.93
N ARG A 163 -7.52 3.77 -6.43
CA ARG A 163 -8.55 4.76 -6.68
C ARG A 163 -8.23 6.10 -6.03
N SER A 164 -7.83 6.08 -4.76
CA SER A 164 -7.50 7.28 -3.98
C SER A 164 -6.36 8.07 -4.64
N VAL A 165 -5.30 7.36 -5.10
CA VAL A 165 -4.18 8.00 -5.79
C VAL A 165 -4.64 8.61 -7.12
N ALA A 166 -5.44 7.88 -7.91
CA ALA A 166 -5.95 8.38 -9.19
C ALA A 166 -6.81 9.64 -9.01
N GLU A 167 -7.66 9.69 -7.99
CA GLU A 167 -8.48 10.88 -7.67
C GLU A 167 -7.62 12.06 -7.22
N LEU A 168 -6.61 11.83 -6.38
CA LEU A 168 -5.66 12.87 -5.97
C LEU A 168 -4.95 13.48 -7.19
N MET A 169 -4.44 12.65 -8.10
CA MET A 169 -3.75 13.14 -9.31
C MET A 169 -4.65 14.01 -10.19
N ILE A 170 -5.93 13.66 -10.37
CA ILE A 170 -6.87 14.52 -11.11
C ILE A 170 -7.07 15.86 -10.40
N GLY A 171 -7.26 15.83 -9.08
CA GLY A 171 -7.38 17.04 -8.27
C GLY A 171 -6.16 17.95 -8.42
N GLU A 172 -4.96 17.37 -8.30
CA GLU A 172 -3.69 18.08 -8.42
C GLU A 172 -3.45 18.63 -9.83
N ILE A 173 -3.79 17.89 -10.88
CA ILE A 173 -3.74 18.39 -12.27
C ILE A 173 -4.58 19.67 -12.41
N ILE A 174 -5.80 19.68 -11.88
CA ILE A 174 -6.68 20.87 -11.93
C ILE A 174 -6.11 21.99 -11.08
N CYS A 175 -5.65 21.70 -9.86
CA CYS A 175 -5.06 22.67 -8.95
C CYS A 175 -3.82 23.36 -9.57
N LEU A 176 -2.91 22.59 -10.16
CA LEU A 176 -1.71 23.09 -10.83
C LEU A 176 -2.04 23.90 -12.09
N ALA A 177 -2.98 23.42 -12.90
CA ALA A 177 -3.43 24.13 -14.11
C ALA A 177 -4.03 25.50 -13.79
N ARG A 178 -4.60 25.66 -12.58
CA ARG A 178 -5.30 26.87 -12.12
C ARG A 178 -4.52 27.66 -11.06
N GLN A 179 -3.32 27.22 -10.69
CA GLN A 179 -2.48 27.79 -9.63
C GLN A 179 -3.21 27.92 -8.29
N LEU A 180 -4.13 26.99 -7.99
CA LEU A 180 -5.10 27.17 -6.91
C LEU A 180 -4.44 27.31 -5.53
N GLY A 181 -3.38 26.54 -5.26
CA GLY A 181 -2.64 26.60 -3.99
C GLY A 181 -2.07 27.99 -3.72
N ASP A 182 -1.35 28.56 -4.69
CA ASP A 182 -0.80 29.92 -4.59
C ASP A 182 -1.91 30.96 -4.39
N ARG A 183 -2.98 30.90 -5.19
CA ARG A 183 -4.09 31.87 -5.11
C ARG A 183 -4.82 31.80 -3.78
N SER A 184 -4.97 30.60 -3.22
CA SER A 184 -5.53 30.42 -1.88
C SER A 184 -4.63 31.03 -0.81
N MET A 185 -3.33 30.75 -0.85
CA MET A 185 -2.35 31.30 0.10
C MET A 185 -2.25 32.82 0.03
N GLU A 186 -2.34 33.42 -1.15
CA GLU A 186 -2.39 34.87 -1.32
C GLU A 186 -3.58 35.49 -0.57
N LEU A 187 -4.79 34.93 -0.73
CA LEU A 187 -5.97 35.43 -0.03
C LEU A 187 -5.90 35.22 1.48
N HIS A 188 -5.39 34.08 1.95
CA HIS A 188 -5.16 33.85 3.39
C HIS A 188 -4.20 34.88 3.99
N ASN A 189 -3.25 35.39 3.18
CA ASN A 189 -2.33 36.46 3.55
C ASN A 189 -2.86 37.88 3.23
N GLY A 190 -4.16 38.03 2.93
CA GLY A 190 -4.79 39.32 2.64
C GLY A 190 -4.47 39.94 1.28
N THR A 191 -3.84 39.18 0.38
CA THR A 191 -3.49 39.63 -0.97
C THR A 191 -4.55 39.19 -1.98
N TRP A 192 -5.13 40.15 -2.72
CA TRP A 192 -6.08 39.89 -3.79
C TRP A 192 -5.41 39.96 -5.17
N ALA A 193 -5.06 38.81 -5.76
CA ALA A 193 -4.43 38.73 -7.07
C ALA A 193 -5.31 37.98 -8.09
N LYS A 194 -6.27 38.71 -8.69
CA LYS A 194 -7.14 38.17 -9.74
C LYS A 194 -6.44 38.22 -11.10
N VAL A 195 -5.85 37.10 -11.52
CA VAL A 195 -5.12 36.95 -12.79
C VAL A 195 -5.56 35.72 -13.58
N SER A 196 -5.48 35.79 -14.90
CA SER A 196 -5.72 34.67 -15.82
C SER A 196 -4.45 34.15 -16.51
N ALA A 197 -3.36 34.91 -16.43
CA ALA A 197 -2.09 34.54 -17.06
C ALA A 197 -1.54 33.24 -16.45
N GLY A 198 -1.24 32.26 -17.30
CA GLY A 198 -0.71 30.95 -16.87
C GLY A 198 -1.76 30.03 -16.21
N CYS A 199 -3.05 30.34 -16.35
CA CYS A 199 -4.16 29.49 -15.88
C CYS A 199 -4.86 28.83 -17.07
N TRP A 200 -5.09 27.51 -17.00
CA TRP A 200 -5.58 26.72 -18.14
C TRP A 200 -6.76 25.83 -17.77
N GLU A 201 -7.63 25.57 -18.75
CA GLU A 201 -8.50 24.39 -18.74
C GLU A 201 -7.67 23.14 -19.05
N VAL A 202 -7.97 22.04 -18.34
CA VAL A 202 -7.36 20.72 -18.56
C VAL A 202 -7.92 20.03 -19.80
N ARG A 203 -9.16 20.36 -20.21
CA ARG A 203 -9.77 19.84 -21.43
C ARG A 203 -8.90 20.15 -22.65
N GLY A 204 -8.68 19.14 -23.49
CA GLY A 204 -7.85 19.20 -24.69
C GLY A 204 -6.35 19.18 -24.42
N LYS A 205 -5.90 19.15 -23.15
CA LYS A 205 -4.49 18.94 -22.80
C LYS A 205 -4.13 17.46 -22.88
N THR A 206 -2.84 17.18 -23.05
CA THR A 206 -2.30 15.82 -23.09
C THR A 206 -1.74 15.43 -21.73
N LEU A 207 -2.27 14.36 -21.14
CA LEU A 207 -1.71 13.68 -19.98
C LEU A 207 -0.80 12.55 -20.46
N GLY A 208 0.48 12.61 -20.06
CA GLY A 208 1.45 11.56 -20.23
C GLY A 208 1.61 10.74 -18.95
N ILE A 209 1.27 9.46 -19.00
CA ILE A 209 1.36 8.54 -17.87
C ILE A 209 2.61 7.65 -18.02
N ILE A 210 3.52 7.68 -17.05
CA ILE A 210 4.69 6.80 -17.00
C ILE A 210 4.40 5.68 -16.00
N GLY A 211 4.26 4.45 -16.50
CA GLY A 211 3.75 3.30 -15.75
C GLY A 211 2.24 3.16 -15.89
N TYR A 212 1.77 2.22 -16.71
CA TYR A 212 0.36 2.02 -17.03
C TYR A 212 -0.24 0.80 -16.31
N GLY A 213 0.11 0.66 -15.03
CA GLY A 213 -0.44 -0.37 -14.14
C GLY A 213 -1.80 -0.01 -13.54
N HIS A 214 -2.07 -0.48 -12.32
CA HIS A 214 -3.35 -0.30 -11.63
C HIS A 214 -3.76 1.17 -11.47
N VAL A 215 -2.85 2.03 -10.97
CA VAL A 215 -3.14 3.46 -10.81
C VAL A 215 -3.21 4.17 -12.16
N GLY A 216 -2.23 3.96 -13.04
CA GLY A 216 -2.14 4.65 -14.33
C GLY A 216 -3.34 4.39 -15.24
N SER A 217 -3.83 3.15 -15.29
CA SER A 217 -5.01 2.79 -16.05
C SER A 217 -6.29 3.43 -15.48
N GLN A 218 -6.50 3.42 -14.16
CA GLN A 218 -7.64 4.11 -13.54
C GLN A 218 -7.60 5.64 -13.76
N LEU A 219 -6.41 6.22 -13.65
CA LEU A 219 -6.19 7.64 -13.90
C LEU A 219 -6.52 8.01 -15.35
N SER A 220 -6.17 7.17 -16.33
CA SER A 220 -6.49 7.44 -17.74
C SER A 220 -7.99 7.56 -17.98
N VAL A 221 -8.80 6.70 -17.37
CA VAL A 221 -10.27 6.75 -17.52
C VAL A 221 -10.83 8.06 -16.96
N LEU A 222 -10.33 8.50 -15.80
CA LEU A 222 -10.74 9.77 -15.21
C LEU A 222 -10.29 10.98 -16.03
N ALA A 223 -9.06 10.96 -16.55
CA ALA A 223 -8.53 12.04 -17.37
C ALA A 223 -9.30 12.18 -18.70
N GLU A 224 -9.64 11.07 -19.35
CA GLU A 224 -10.48 11.06 -20.55
C GLU A 224 -11.90 11.58 -20.28
N ALA A 225 -12.50 11.22 -19.14
CA ALA A 225 -13.79 11.76 -18.72
C ALA A 225 -13.77 13.29 -18.54
N MET A 226 -12.60 13.85 -18.20
CA MET A 226 -12.34 15.30 -18.11
C MET A 226 -11.97 15.95 -19.47
N GLY A 227 -11.99 15.16 -20.55
CA GLY A 227 -11.70 15.62 -21.91
C GLY A 227 -10.21 15.83 -22.19
N MET A 228 -9.31 15.18 -21.43
CA MET A 228 -7.88 15.15 -21.74
C MET A 228 -7.58 14.08 -22.79
N LYS A 229 -6.53 14.29 -23.58
CA LYS A 229 -5.92 13.23 -24.38
C LYS A 229 -4.95 12.45 -23.50
N VAL A 230 -5.00 11.12 -23.50
CA VAL A 230 -4.09 10.30 -22.70
C VAL A 230 -3.10 9.56 -23.59
N ILE A 231 -1.82 9.69 -23.27
CA ILE A 231 -0.74 8.85 -23.79
C ILE A 231 -0.01 8.21 -22.61
N TYR A 232 0.56 7.03 -22.81
CA TYR A 232 1.31 6.36 -21.75
C TYR A 232 2.57 5.68 -22.26
N TYR A 233 3.57 5.59 -21.39
CA TYR A 233 4.78 4.83 -21.60
C TYR A 233 4.87 3.75 -20.52
N ASP A 234 5.11 2.53 -20.95
CA ASP A 234 5.40 1.39 -20.09
C ASP A 234 6.45 0.52 -20.79
N VAL A 235 7.28 -0.16 -20.01
CA VAL A 235 8.32 -1.08 -20.53
C VAL A 235 7.70 -2.35 -21.10
N ILE A 236 6.45 -2.66 -20.70
CA ILE A 236 5.66 -3.77 -21.23
C ILE A 236 4.64 -3.22 -22.22
N ASN A 237 4.38 -3.96 -23.29
CA ASN A 237 3.27 -3.65 -24.19
C ASN A 237 1.93 -3.97 -23.50
N LEU A 238 1.13 -2.95 -23.23
CA LEU A 238 -0.12 -3.04 -22.49
C LEU A 238 -1.27 -2.53 -23.37
N MET A 239 -2.43 -3.15 -23.27
CA MET A 239 -3.63 -2.66 -23.97
C MET A 239 -4.16 -1.41 -23.27
N GLY A 240 -4.32 -0.33 -24.03
CA GLY A 240 -4.90 0.92 -23.53
C GLY A 240 -6.38 0.76 -23.21
N LEU A 241 -6.86 1.46 -22.18
CA LEU A 241 -8.28 1.61 -21.90
C LEU A 241 -8.81 2.87 -22.61
N GLY A 242 -10.02 2.77 -23.17
CA GLY A 242 -10.65 3.91 -23.84
C GLY A 242 -9.85 4.37 -25.06
N THR A 243 -9.44 5.64 -25.07
CA THR A 243 -8.62 6.23 -26.14
C THR A 243 -7.14 6.36 -25.79
N ALA A 244 -6.73 5.85 -24.63
CA ALA A 244 -5.35 5.93 -24.15
C ALA A 244 -4.43 5.19 -25.10
N THR A 245 -3.34 5.84 -25.52
CA THR A 245 -2.42 5.29 -26.52
C THR A 245 -1.02 5.09 -25.96
N GLN A 246 -0.47 3.89 -26.10
CA GLN A 246 0.93 3.63 -25.74
C GLN A 246 1.86 4.36 -26.72
N VAL A 247 2.89 5.01 -26.19
CA VAL A 247 4.02 5.52 -26.97
C VAL A 247 5.25 4.64 -26.74
N PRO A 248 6.04 4.35 -27.79
CA PRO A 248 7.10 3.35 -27.73
C PRO A 248 8.33 3.81 -26.94
N LYS A 249 8.52 5.12 -26.77
CA LYS A 249 9.67 5.70 -26.06
C LYS A 249 9.22 6.73 -25.05
N LEU A 250 9.90 6.77 -23.90
CA LEU A 250 9.69 7.77 -22.86
C LEU A 250 9.87 9.20 -23.41
N GLU A 251 10.87 9.42 -24.26
CA GLU A 251 11.13 10.73 -24.88
C GLU A 251 9.93 11.24 -25.71
N ASP A 252 9.24 10.34 -26.42
CA ASP A 252 8.06 10.71 -27.21
C ASP A 252 6.91 11.15 -26.30
N LEU A 253 6.77 10.54 -25.12
CA LEU A 253 5.80 10.96 -24.10
C LEU A 253 6.12 12.36 -23.59
N LEU A 254 7.35 12.57 -23.13
CA LEU A 254 7.80 13.83 -22.51
C LEU A 254 7.65 15.01 -23.47
N ARG A 255 7.95 14.82 -24.76
CA ARG A 255 7.84 15.86 -25.78
C ARG A 255 6.39 16.24 -26.13
N GLN A 256 5.42 15.36 -25.88
CA GLN A 256 4.01 15.57 -26.27
C GLN A 256 3.14 16.04 -25.09
N ALA A 257 3.41 15.55 -23.89
CA ALA A 257 2.58 15.74 -22.71
C ALA A 257 2.63 17.18 -22.17
N ASP A 258 1.46 17.72 -21.80
CA ASP A 258 1.34 18.96 -21.00
C ASP A 258 1.50 18.64 -19.51
N PHE A 259 0.98 17.50 -19.06
CA PHE A 259 1.10 16.97 -17.70
C PHE A 259 1.77 15.61 -17.78
N VAL A 260 2.82 15.38 -16.97
CA VAL A 260 3.47 14.08 -16.85
C VAL A 260 3.26 13.56 -15.43
N THR A 261 2.78 12.33 -15.29
CA THR A 261 2.54 11.68 -13.99
C THR A 261 3.27 10.34 -13.91
N LEU A 262 3.80 10.03 -12.73
CA LEU A 262 4.64 8.87 -12.47
C LEU A 262 3.90 7.84 -11.60
N HIS A 263 3.82 6.60 -12.10
CA HIS A 263 3.19 5.45 -11.43
C HIS A 263 4.03 4.17 -11.60
N VAL A 264 5.31 4.26 -11.23
CA VAL A 264 6.30 3.19 -11.38
C VAL A 264 6.72 2.61 -10.02
N PRO A 265 7.18 1.34 -9.98
CA PRO A 265 7.76 0.77 -8.76
C PRO A 265 9.12 1.40 -8.44
N GLU A 266 9.64 1.12 -7.26
CA GLU A 266 11.01 1.50 -6.87
C GLU A 266 11.94 0.33 -7.15
N ILE A 267 12.67 0.44 -8.26
CA ILE A 267 13.67 -0.52 -8.73
C ILE A 267 14.86 0.27 -9.31
N GLU A 268 15.99 -0.40 -9.53
CA GLU A 268 17.19 0.27 -10.07
C GLU A 268 16.91 1.01 -11.39
N ASP A 269 16.07 0.45 -12.26
CA ASP A 269 15.72 1.06 -13.55
C ASP A 269 14.86 2.34 -13.45
N THR A 270 14.15 2.54 -12.35
CA THR A 270 13.24 3.69 -12.15
C THR A 270 13.83 4.76 -11.24
N LYS A 271 14.93 4.45 -10.54
CA LYS A 271 15.61 5.36 -9.63
C LYS A 271 16.25 6.52 -10.39
N GLY A 272 15.82 7.74 -10.08
CA GLY A 272 16.29 8.96 -10.75
C GLY A 272 15.97 9.02 -12.23
N MET A 273 14.98 8.25 -12.72
CA MET A 273 14.65 8.17 -14.14
C MET A 273 14.18 9.51 -14.72
N ILE A 274 13.66 10.41 -13.88
CA ILE A 274 13.35 11.80 -14.27
C ILE A 274 14.40 12.72 -13.67
N SER A 275 15.36 13.12 -14.52
CA SER A 275 16.47 13.99 -14.16
C SER A 275 16.55 15.21 -15.07
N THR A 276 17.66 15.96 -15.01
CA THR A 276 17.93 17.14 -15.85
C THR A 276 17.66 16.86 -17.34
N LYS A 277 18.11 15.70 -17.86
CA LYS A 277 17.93 15.32 -19.26
C LYS A 277 16.46 15.17 -19.63
N GLU A 278 15.68 14.49 -18.80
CA GLU A 278 14.26 14.25 -19.05
C GLU A 278 13.46 15.55 -18.91
N PHE A 279 13.81 16.40 -17.94
CA PHE A 279 13.23 17.74 -17.85
C PHE A 279 13.49 18.57 -19.10
N GLU A 280 14.67 18.50 -19.71
CA GLU A 280 14.96 19.19 -20.97
C GLU A 280 14.09 18.70 -22.14
N GLN A 281 13.71 17.42 -22.14
CA GLN A 281 12.83 16.83 -23.16
C GLN A 281 11.36 17.20 -22.98
N MET A 282 10.93 17.56 -21.77
CA MET A 282 9.56 17.99 -21.50
C MET A 282 9.21 19.27 -22.25
N ARG A 283 7.92 19.49 -22.52
CA ARG A 283 7.45 20.76 -23.10
C ARG A 283 7.76 21.92 -22.15
N LYS A 284 8.10 23.09 -22.71
CA LYS A 284 8.26 24.30 -21.90
C LYS A 284 6.91 24.69 -21.29
N GLY A 285 6.87 24.85 -19.97
CA GLY A 285 5.63 25.09 -19.22
C GLY A 285 4.81 23.83 -18.93
N ALA A 286 5.40 22.64 -19.04
CA ALA A 286 4.76 21.40 -18.63
C ALA A 286 4.68 21.27 -17.10
N TYR A 287 3.92 20.29 -16.63
CA TYR A 287 3.75 19.97 -15.22
C TYR A 287 4.23 18.54 -14.93
N LEU A 288 4.81 18.31 -13.74
CA LEU A 288 5.20 16.98 -13.26
C LEU A 288 4.43 16.61 -12.00
N LEU A 289 3.89 15.40 -11.93
CA LEU A 289 3.26 14.83 -10.75
C LEU A 289 3.95 13.54 -10.33
N ASN A 290 4.22 13.38 -9.04
CA ASN A 290 4.76 12.15 -8.48
C ASN A 290 4.08 11.78 -7.15
N ALA A 291 3.23 10.76 -7.21
CA ALA A 291 2.70 10.05 -6.05
C ALA A 291 3.01 8.55 -6.10
N SER A 292 4.16 8.21 -6.69
CA SER A 292 4.62 6.81 -6.80
C SER A 292 5.68 6.48 -5.76
N ARG A 293 6.93 6.88 -6.04
CA ARG A 293 8.11 6.60 -5.21
C ARG A 293 9.02 7.82 -5.15
N GLY A 294 9.56 8.10 -3.97
CA GLY A 294 10.35 9.30 -3.69
C GLY A 294 11.70 9.35 -4.40
N SER A 295 12.21 8.19 -4.82
CA SER A 295 13.49 8.04 -5.51
C SER A 295 13.43 8.17 -7.03
N VAL A 296 12.24 8.34 -7.63
CA VAL A 296 12.04 8.35 -9.09
C VAL A 296 12.45 9.68 -9.73
N VAL A 297 12.34 10.78 -8.98
CA VAL A 297 12.62 12.14 -9.47
C VAL A 297 13.85 12.70 -8.77
N ASP A 298 14.78 13.24 -9.55
CA ASP A 298 15.86 14.09 -9.04
C ASP A 298 15.27 15.46 -8.62
N ILE A 299 15.06 15.64 -7.31
CA ILE A 299 14.45 16.85 -6.74
C ILE A 299 15.31 18.11 -6.99
N PRO A 300 16.64 18.10 -6.79
CA PRO A 300 17.50 19.21 -7.22
C PRO A 300 17.33 19.59 -8.70
N ALA A 301 17.20 18.63 -9.61
CA ALA A 301 16.92 18.92 -11.02
C ALA A 301 15.52 19.52 -11.24
N LEU A 302 14.51 19.05 -10.51
CA LEU A 302 13.14 19.60 -10.54
C LEU A 302 13.11 21.06 -10.08
N ILE A 303 13.88 21.41 -9.05
CA ILE A 303 13.99 22.79 -8.55
C ILE A 303 14.56 23.69 -9.63
N LYS A 304 15.65 23.29 -10.29
CA LYS A 304 16.25 24.03 -11.42
C LYS A 304 15.28 24.16 -12.60
N ALA A 305 14.54 23.10 -12.93
CA ALA A 305 13.55 23.12 -14.00
C ALA A 305 12.38 24.08 -13.68
N SER A 306 11.96 24.14 -12.42
CA SER A 306 10.91 25.06 -11.95
C SER A 306 11.40 26.51 -11.96
N GLN A 307 12.60 26.78 -11.43
CA GLN A 307 13.18 28.13 -11.39
C GLN A 307 13.45 28.71 -12.79
N SER A 308 13.84 27.87 -13.75
CA SER A 308 14.04 28.28 -15.15
C SER A 308 12.73 28.47 -15.93
N GLY A 309 11.58 28.11 -15.36
CA GLY A 309 10.27 28.11 -16.04
C GLY A 309 10.14 27.02 -17.10
N LYS A 310 11.00 26.01 -17.07
CA LYS A 310 10.85 24.80 -17.88
C LYS A 310 9.60 24.04 -17.45
N LEU A 311 9.39 23.91 -16.13
CA LEU A 311 8.13 23.47 -15.53
C LEU A 311 7.30 24.67 -15.11
N ALA A 312 5.99 24.60 -15.36
CA ALA A 312 5.02 25.57 -14.86
C ALA A 312 4.51 25.26 -13.44
N GLY A 313 4.74 24.03 -12.95
CA GLY A 313 4.39 23.58 -11.61
C GLY A 313 4.66 22.10 -11.42
N ALA A 314 4.56 21.63 -10.18
CA ALA A 314 4.72 20.21 -9.86
C ALA A 314 3.87 19.80 -8.65
N ALA A 315 3.49 18.53 -8.55
CA ALA A 315 2.89 17.96 -7.35
C ALA A 315 3.72 16.75 -6.88
N LEU A 316 4.09 16.75 -5.61
CA LEU A 316 4.93 15.72 -4.99
C LEU A 316 4.24 15.23 -3.71
N ASP A 317 3.92 13.94 -3.68
CA ASP A 317 3.41 13.26 -2.49
C ASP A 317 4.49 12.45 -1.77
N VAL A 318 5.58 12.12 -2.46
CA VAL A 318 6.63 11.22 -1.97
C VAL A 318 8.01 11.85 -2.13
N TYR A 319 8.93 11.53 -1.22
CA TYR A 319 10.25 12.18 -1.13
C TYR A 319 11.38 11.14 -0.90
N PRO A 320 12.63 11.43 -1.31
CA PRO A 320 13.77 10.54 -1.06
C PRO A 320 13.93 10.12 0.41
N ASN A 321 13.84 11.09 1.34
CA ASN A 321 13.72 10.83 2.77
C ASN A 321 12.46 11.50 3.32
N GLU A 322 11.73 10.77 4.15
CA GLU A 322 10.46 11.21 4.74
C GLU A 322 10.52 11.24 6.27
N PRO A 323 9.78 12.14 6.94
CA PRO A 323 9.73 12.17 8.39
C PRO A 323 9.21 10.86 8.99
N GLY A 324 9.82 10.39 10.08
CA GLY A 324 9.36 9.19 10.80
C GLY A 324 8.02 9.36 11.54
N GLY A 325 7.46 10.56 11.58
CA GLY A 325 6.18 10.86 12.22
C GLY A 325 5.72 12.30 12.02
N ASN A 326 4.46 12.54 12.36
CA ASN A 326 3.82 13.84 12.25
C ASN A 326 4.54 14.87 13.12
N GLY A 327 4.71 16.08 12.60
CA GLY A 327 5.39 17.17 13.29
C GLY A 327 6.16 18.06 12.31
N PRO A 328 6.85 19.11 12.80
CA PRO A 328 7.57 20.08 12.00
C PRO A 328 8.94 19.54 11.50
N ASN A 329 8.95 18.33 10.96
CA ASN A 329 10.16 17.56 10.65
C ASN A 329 10.53 17.54 9.16
N PHE A 330 9.76 18.22 8.30
CA PHE A 330 10.07 18.37 6.87
C PHE A 330 10.94 19.61 6.66
N ASN A 331 12.26 19.46 6.88
CA ASN A 331 13.24 20.55 6.92
C ASN A 331 14.59 20.15 6.28
N ALA A 332 15.55 21.08 6.30
CA ALA A 332 16.88 20.91 5.70
C ALA A 332 17.73 19.76 6.29
N GLU A 333 17.45 19.33 7.53
CA GLU A 333 18.17 18.21 8.15
C GLU A 333 17.74 16.87 7.55
N LEU A 334 16.47 16.77 7.12
CA LEU A 334 15.92 15.57 6.49
C LEU A 334 16.32 15.46 5.03
N ASN A 335 16.20 16.57 4.28
CA ASN A 335 16.73 16.68 2.92
C ASN A 335 17.27 18.09 2.69
N ASP A 336 18.47 18.20 2.14
CA ASP A 336 19.16 19.47 1.86
C ASP A 336 18.38 20.40 0.92
N PHE A 337 17.64 19.85 -0.04
CA PHE A 337 16.81 20.59 -0.99
C PHE A 337 15.49 21.15 -0.41
N THR A 338 15.11 20.79 0.82
CA THR A 338 13.76 21.03 1.36
C THR A 338 13.39 22.51 1.39
N GLU A 339 14.31 23.38 1.81
CA GLU A 339 14.04 24.82 1.93
C GLU A 339 13.88 25.50 0.57
N GLU A 340 14.59 25.03 -0.46
CA GLU A 340 14.43 25.54 -1.81
C GLU A 340 13.12 25.07 -2.43
N LEU A 341 12.78 23.79 -2.25
CA LEU A 341 11.54 23.20 -2.73
C LEU A 341 10.31 23.92 -2.16
N ARG A 342 10.30 24.20 -0.85
CA ARG A 342 9.20 24.90 -0.15
C ARG A 342 8.98 26.33 -0.61
N LYS A 343 9.98 26.97 -1.24
CA LYS A 343 9.89 28.35 -1.75
C LYS A 343 9.35 28.44 -3.17
N LEU A 344 9.25 27.31 -3.88
CA LEU A 344 8.75 27.30 -5.24
C LEU A 344 7.27 27.66 -5.27
N LYS A 345 6.89 28.43 -6.30
CA LYS A 345 5.49 28.74 -6.60
C LYS A 345 4.87 27.62 -7.43
N ASN A 346 3.57 27.44 -7.30
CA ASN A 346 2.79 26.44 -8.02
C ASN A 346 3.36 25.02 -7.87
N VAL A 347 3.84 24.71 -6.67
CA VAL A 347 4.26 23.37 -6.27
C VAL A 347 3.38 22.89 -5.13
N LEU A 348 2.72 21.75 -5.32
CA LEU A 348 1.91 21.10 -4.29
C LEU A 348 2.79 20.05 -3.59
N LEU A 349 2.90 20.17 -2.27
CA LEU A 349 3.65 19.26 -1.43
C LEU A 349 2.66 18.58 -0.48
N THR A 350 2.45 17.28 -0.65
CA THR A 350 1.58 16.48 0.22
C THR A 350 2.41 15.47 1.00
N PRO A 351 2.02 15.13 2.25
CA PRO A 351 2.84 14.32 3.15
C PRO A 351 2.55 12.82 3.00
N HIS A 352 2.77 12.26 1.81
CA HIS A 352 2.58 10.84 1.49
C HIS A 352 1.16 10.34 1.82
N ILE A 353 0.17 11.05 1.31
CA ILE A 353 -1.25 10.81 1.57
C ILE A 353 -2.02 10.30 0.35
N GLY A 354 -1.37 10.01 -0.77
CA GLY A 354 -2.05 9.55 -2.00
C GLY A 354 -2.95 8.33 -1.78
N GLY A 355 -2.56 7.42 -0.89
CA GLY A 355 -3.39 6.26 -0.51
C GLY A 355 -4.12 6.39 0.84
N SER A 356 -4.05 7.55 1.49
CA SER A 356 -4.50 7.73 2.88
C SER A 356 -5.94 8.25 2.94
N THR A 357 -6.90 7.42 2.52
CA THR A 357 -8.35 7.69 2.65
C THR A 357 -9.03 6.62 3.50
N GLU A 358 -10.20 6.95 4.08
CA GLU A 358 -10.98 5.99 4.89
C GLU A 358 -11.43 4.78 4.08
N GLU A 359 -11.82 4.99 2.81
CA GLU A 359 -12.18 3.92 1.88
C GLU A 359 -11.00 2.99 1.61
N ALA A 360 -9.80 3.55 1.39
CA ALA A 360 -8.60 2.76 1.21
C ALA A 360 -8.22 2.00 2.48
N GLN A 361 -8.32 2.62 3.67
CA GLN A 361 -8.08 1.93 4.93
C GLN A 361 -9.07 0.78 5.18
N SER A 362 -10.34 0.96 4.80
CA SER A 362 -11.34 -0.10 4.88
C SER A 362 -11.03 -1.24 3.91
N ALA A 363 -10.71 -0.93 2.65
CA ALA A 363 -10.35 -1.92 1.64
C ALA A 363 -9.10 -2.72 2.02
N ILE A 364 -8.04 -2.04 2.49
CA ILE A 364 -6.84 -2.67 3.06
C ILE A 364 -7.21 -3.57 4.24
N GLY A 365 -8.08 -3.09 5.12
CA GLY A 365 -8.60 -3.84 6.26
C GLY A 365 -9.22 -5.17 5.84
N VAL A 366 -10.06 -5.16 4.80
CA VAL A 366 -10.69 -6.36 4.25
C VAL A 366 -9.67 -7.28 3.59
N GLU A 367 -8.90 -6.78 2.64
CA GLU A 367 -7.99 -7.57 1.81
C GLU A 367 -6.96 -8.32 2.66
N VAL A 368 -6.29 -7.61 3.59
CA VAL A 368 -5.27 -8.22 4.45
C VAL A 368 -5.93 -9.17 5.45
N ALA A 369 -7.07 -8.80 6.06
CA ALA A 369 -7.74 -9.69 7.01
C ALA A 369 -8.18 -10.99 6.33
N GLU A 370 -8.73 -10.94 5.12
CA GLU A 370 -9.10 -12.13 4.35
C GLU A 370 -7.89 -12.98 3.99
N ALA A 371 -6.77 -12.37 3.57
CA ALA A 371 -5.53 -13.08 3.29
C ALA A 371 -5.00 -13.81 4.55
N LEU A 372 -5.02 -13.13 5.70
CA LEU A 372 -4.64 -13.72 6.99
C LEU A 372 -5.55 -14.91 7.35
N VAL A 373 -6.87 -14.74 7.26
CA VAL A 373 -7.85 -15.81 7.52
C VAL A 373 -7.61 -17.01 6.58
N ASN A 374 -7.37 -16.73 5.31
CA ASN A 374 -7.14 -17.76 4.31
C ASN A 374 -5.85 -18.56 4.60
N TYR A 375 -4.77 -17.90 5.00
CA TYR A 375 -3.54 -18.58 5.39
C TYR A 375 -3.67 -19.37 6.70
N VAL A 376 -4.32 -18.78 7.72
CA VAL A 376 -4.50 -19.41 9.03
C VAL A 376 -5.41 -20.63 8.94
N ASN A 377 -6.50 -20.56 8.18
CA ASN A 377 -7.49 -21.64 8.10
C ASN A 377 -7.24 -22.62 6.95
N PHE A 378 -6.58 -22.21 5.86
CA PHE A 378 -6.46 -23.07 4.67
C PHE A 378 -5.02 -23.26 4.18
N GLY A 379 -4.03 -22.55 4.71
CA GLY A 379 -2.63 -22.66 4.31
C GLY A 379 -2.31 -22.05 2.94
N THR A 380 -3.20 -21.26 2.34
CA THR A 380 -2.92 -20.64 1.04
C THR A 380 -1.96 -19.46 1.18
N THR A 381 -0.98 -19.37 0.29
CA THR A 381 0.05 -18.31 0.27
C THR A 381 -0.04 -17.39 -0.94
N VAL A 382 -1.11 -17.50 -1.73
CA VAL A 382 -1.39 -16.59 -2.86
C VAL A 382 -1.39 -15.14 -2.37
N GLY A 383 -0.60 -14.28 -3.02
CA GLY A 383 -0.41 -12.89 -2.63
C GLY A 383 0.57 -12.64 -1.48
N ALA A 384 1.25 -13.67 -0.95
CA ALA A 384 2.32 -13.48 0.03
C ALA A 384 3.56 -12.84 -0.63
N VAL A 385 4.12 -11.80 -0.03
CA VAL A 385 5.24 -11.06 -0.63
C VAL A 385 6.59 -11.77 -0.48
N ASN A 386 6.71 -12.71 0.47
CA ASN A 386 7.97 -13.36 0.85
C ASN A 386 7.95 -14.90 0.76
N MET A 387 6.84 -15.52 0.34
CA MET A 387 6.70 -16.98 0.27
C MET A 387 6.39 -17.45 -1.16
N PRO A 388 6.62 -18.73 -1.50
CA PRO A 388 6.09 -19.34 -2.72
C PRO A 388 4.57 -19.34 -2.73
N GLU A 389 3.94 -19.25 -3.90
CA GLU A 389 2.48 -19.11 -4.03
C GLU A 389 1.82 -20.49 -4.23
N VAL A 390 1.13 -20.97 -3.21
CA VAL A 390 0.50 -22.30 -3.20
C VAL A 390 -0.95 -22.18 -2.78
N SER A 391 -1.84 -22.87 -3.51
CA SER A 391 -3.27 -22.94 -3.19
C SER A 391 -3.87 -24.27 -3.63
N LEU A 392 -4.79 -24.80 -2.82
CA LEU A 392 -5.59 -25.99 -3.16
C LEU A 392 -7.07 -25.66 -2.96
N ARG A 393 -7.95 -26.34 -3.71
CA ARG A 393 -9.39 -26.27 -3.47
C ARG A 393 -9.70 -26.56 -1.99
N SER A 394 -10.66 -25.84 -1.41
CA SER A 394 -11.07 -26.06 -0.02
C SER A 394 -11.56 -27.49 0.21
N LEU A 395 -11.28 -28.02 1.39
CA LEU A 395 -11.96 -29.22 1.89
C LEU A 395 -13.42 -28.88 2.20
N THR A 396 -14.34 -29.80 1.90
CA THR A 396 -15.78 -29.63 2.17
C THR A 396 -16.21 -30.39 3.41
N LEU A 397 -17.41 -30.11 3.93
CA LEU A 397 -18.00 -30.90 5.02
C LEU A 397 -18.25 -32.38 4.64
N GLU A 398 -18.21 -32.71 3.34
CA GLU A 398 -18.38 -34.07 2.82
C GLU A 398 -17.07 -34.87 2.83
N GLU A 399 -15.94 -34.23 3.20
CA GLU A 399 -14.60 -34.81 3.33
C GLU A 399 -14.19 -34.90 4.83
N PRO A 400 -14.92 -35.63 5.72
CA PRO A 400 -14.76 -35.52 7.17
C PRO A 400 -13.42 -36.04 7.69
N ASN A 401 -12.89 -37.11 7.07
CA ASN A 401 -11.63 -37.77 7.44
C ASN A 401 -10.43 -37.27 6.62
N HIS A 402 -10.56 -36.09 6.00
CA HIS A 402 -9.46 -35.48 5.28
C HIS A 402 -8.72 -34.49 6.16
N VAL A 403 -7.42 -34.46 5.98
CA VAL A 403 -6.50 -33.57 6.69
C VAL A 403 -5.63 -32.87 5.67
N ARG A 404 -5.38 -31.58 5.89
CA ARG A 404 -4.47 -30.78 5.10
C ARG A 404 -3.13 -30.66 5.80
N VAL A 405 -2.09 -31.16 5.17
CA VAL A 405 -0.70 -31.03 5.58
C VAL A 405 -0.10 -29.83 4.86
N VAL A 406 0.47 -28.92 5.63
CA VAL A 406 1.30 -27.81 5.18
C VAL A 406 2.71 -28.05 5.70
N TYR A 407 3.67 -28.11 4.79
CA TYR A 407 5.06 -28.38 5.12
C TYR A 407 5.96 -27.35 4.44
N ILE A 408 6.53 -26.46 5.24
CA ILE A 408 7.50 -25.45 4.82
C ILE A 408 8.89 -26.01 5.08
N HIS A 409 9.75 -25.99 4.08
CA HIS A 409 11.06 -26.62 4.17
C HIS A 409 12.15 -25.88 3.40
N LYS A 410 13.40 -26.18 3.76
CA LYS A 410 14.57 -25.77 2.99
C LYS A 410 14.49 -26.37 1.60
N ASN A 411 14.76 -25.57 0.58
CA ASN A 411 14.72 -25.98 -0.82
C ASN A 411 15.97 -26.81 -1.16
N VAL A 412 15.99 -28.08 -0.73
CA VAL A 412 17.11 -29.01 -0.95
C VAL A 412 16.65 -30.32 -1.59
N PRO A 413 17.49 -31.00 -2.40
CA PRO A 413 17.11 -32.23 -3.08
C PRO A 413 16.66 -33.35 -2.13
N GLY A 414 15.67 -34.13 -2.56
CA GLY A 414 15.21 -35.33 -1.87
C GLY A 414 14.18 -35.11 -0.76
N VAL A 415 13.82 -33.86 -0.44
CA VAL A 415 12.81 -33.56 0.58
C VAL A 415 11.43 -34.08 0.16
N LEU A 416 10.98 -33.81 -1.07
CA LEU A 416 9.68 -34.28 -1.56
C LEU A 416 9.56 -35.81 -1.53
N ARG A 417 10.66 -36.54 -1.79
CA ARG A 417 10.68 -38.00 -1.67
C ARG A 417 10.38 -38.43 -0.23
N LYS A 418 11.10 -37.85 0.75
CA LYS A 418 10.91 -38.16 2.17
C LYS A 418 9.50 -37.80 2.67
N VAL A 419 8.98 -36.64 2.23
CA VAL A 419 7.61 -36.21 2.58
C VAL A 419 6.60 -37.21 2.01
N ASN A 420 6.71 -37.59 0.74
CA ASN A 420 5.80 -38.56 0.13
C ASN A 420 5.94 -39.98 0.72
N GLU A 421 7.13 -40.38 1.18
CA GLU A 421 7.33 -41.61 1.94
C GLU A 421 6.55 -41.57 3.27
N ILE A 422 6.58 -40.45 4.01
CA ILE A 422 5.83 -40.27 5.26
C ILE A 422 4.31 -40.29 5.02
N LEU A 423 3.86 -39.66 3.94
CA LEU A 423 2.44 -39.64 3.57
C LEU A 423 1.98 -40.96 2.93
N GLY A 424 2.88 -41.90 2.63
CA GLY A 424 2.64 -43.05 1.74
C GLY A 424 1.63 -44.07 2.24
N ASP A 425 1.34 -44.09 3.55
CA ASP A 425 0.30 -44.93 4.14
C ASP A 425 -1.12 -44.35 4.01
N HIS A 426 -1.23 -43.13 3.46
CA HIS A 426 -2.50 -42.44 3.20
C HIS A 426 -2.63 -42.09 1.70
N ASN A 427 -3.87 -41.96 1.23
CA ASN A 427 -4.12 -41.48 -0.12
C ASN A 427 -3.95 -39.95 -0.17
N VAL A 428 -3.10 -39.46 -1.08
CA VAL A 428 -2.88 -38.02 -1.32
C VAL A 428 -3.81 -37.55 -2.44
N ASP A 429 -4.94 -36.95 -2.07
CA ASP A 429 -5.97 -36.50 -3.03
C ASP A 429 -5.53 -35.27 -3.84
N LYS A 430 -4.78 -34.39 -3.19
CA LYS A 430 -4.32 -33.12 -3.75
C LYS A 430 -2.93 -32.82 -3.22
N GLN A 431 -2.05 -32.35 -4.09
CA GLN A 431 -0.73 -31.87 -3.69
C GLN A 431 -0.32 -30.73 -4.61
N MET A 432 0.22 -29.66 -4.02
CA MET A 432 0.87 -28.59 -4.75
C MET A 432 2.13 -28.18 -3.99
N THR A 433 3.19 -27.93 -4.74
CA THR A 433 4.44 -27.43 -4.19
C THR A 433 5.01 -26.34 -5.09
N ASP A 434 5.60 -25.34 -4.46
CA ASP A 434 6.33 -24.27 -5.13
C ASP A 434 7.54 -23.87 -4.27
N SER A 435 8.53 -23.22 -4.89
CA SER A 435 9.77 -22.83 -4.22
C SER A 435 10.23 -21.44 -4.66
N ARG A 436 10.80 -20.69 -3.72
CA ARG A 436 11.31 -19.35 -3.92
C ARG A 436 12.60 -19.18 -3.12
N GLY A 437 13.73 -19.11 -3.84
CA GLY A 437 15.05 -19.11 -3.21
C GLY A 437 15.26 -20.37 -2.37
N ASP A 438 15.63 -20.19 -1.11
CA ASP A 438 15.98 -21.26 -0.18
C ASP A 438 14.77 -21.88 0.55
N VAL A 439 13.56 -21.37 0.31
CA VAL A 439 12.33 -21.83 0.97
C VAL A 439 11.38 -22.46 -0.06
N ALA A 440 10.82 -23.61 0.31
CA ALA A 440 9.79 -24.30 -0.45
C ALA A 440 8.56 -24.55 0.42
N TYR A 441 7.40 -24.50 -0.22
CA TYR A 441 6.09 -24.67 0.41
C TYR A 441 5.40 -25.88 -0.24
N LEU A 442 5.00 -26.84 0.57
CA LEU A 442 4.21 -27.98 0.15
C LEU A 442 2.88 -27.98 0.88
N MET A 443 1.80 -28.16 0.12
CA MET A 443 0.47 -28.39 0.66
C MET A 443 -0.09 -29.67 0.08
N ALA A 444 -0.62 -30.55 0.94
CA ALA A 444 -1.23 -31.81 0.54
C ALA A 444 -2.52 -32.05 1.33
N ASP A 445 -3.58 -32.49 0.65
CA ASP A 445 -4.76 -33.04 1.31
C ASP A 445 -4.67 -34.56 1.25
N ILE A 446 -4.78 -35.20 2.41
CA ILE A 446 -4.75 -36.66 2.57
C ILE A 446 -6.07 -37.16 3.15
N SER A 447 -6.53 -38.32 2.67
CA SER A 447 -7.76 -38.99 3.10
C SER A 447 -7.51 -40.11 4.11
N ASP A 448 -8.60 -40.54 4.76
CA ASP A 448 -8.65 -41.68 5.70
C ASP A 448 -7.69 -41.55 6.88
N VAL A 449 -7.55 -40.33 7.40
CA VAL A 449 -6.67 -40.02 8.54
C VAL A 449 -7.46 -40.01 9.84
N ASN A 450 -7.07 -40.83 10.81
CA ASN A 450 -7.63 -40.79 12.16
C ASN A 450 -6.80 -39.88 13.10
N ALA A 451 -7.31 -39.58 14.30
CA ALA A 451 -6.65 -38.66 15.23
C ALA A 451 -5.27 -39.13 15.73
N ASN A 452 -5.00 -40.44 15.75
CA ASN A 452 -3.69 -40.98 16.11
C ASN A 452 -2.69 -40.83 14.96
N ASP A 453 -3.15 -41.02 13.71
CA ASP A 453 -2.33 -40.85 12.51
C ASP A 453 -1.83 -39.40 12.39
N ILE A 454 -2.67 -38.41 12.72
CA ILE A 454 -2.29 -36.99 12.70
C ILE A 454 -1.05 -36.72 13.55
N ARG A 455 -0.96 -37.30 14.77
CA ARG A 455 0.22 -37.12 15.64
C ARG A 455 1.47 -37.75 15.05
N GLY A 456 1.34 -38.95 14.50
CA GLY A 456 2.45 -39.67 13.86
C GLY A 456 2.98 -38.92 12.64
N LEU A 457 2.07 -38.45 11.78
CA LEU A 457 2.40 -37.64 10.60
C LEU A 457 3.10 -36.33 11.00
N TYR A 458 2.52 -35.60 11.95
CA TYR A 458 3.11 -34.35 12.43
C TYR A 458 4.53 -34.56 12.97
N GLN A 459 4.73 -35.55 13.85
CA GLN A 459 6.04 -35.83 14.43
C GLN A 459 7.06 -36.25 13.36
N SER A 460 6.66 -37.13 12.43
CA SER A 460 7.55 -37.61 11.37
C SER A 460 8.01 -36.48 10.43
N LEU A 461 7.13 -35.51 10.15
CA LEU A 461 7.47 -34.33 9.37
C LEU A 461 8.36 -33.35 10.15
N GLU A 462 8.12 -33.17 11.44
CA GLU A 462 8.94 -32.33 12.32
C GLU A 462 10.38 -32.84 12.48
N ASP A 463 10.57 -34.16 12.47
CA ASP A 463 11.87 -34.83 12.61
C ASP A 463 12.75 -34.70 11.34
N LEU A 464 12.20 -34.27 10.21
CA LEU A 464 12.98 -34.01 9.00
C LEU A 464 13.90 -32.80 9.19
N GLY A 465 15.21 -32.99 9.06
CA GLY A 465 16.19 -31.89 9.18
C GLY A 465 16.06 -30.75 8.15
N SER A 466 15.25 -30.92 7.11
CA SER A 466 14.88 -29.89 6.13
C SER A 466 13.73 -28.99 6.59
N ARG A 467 13.02 -29.36 7.66
CA ARG A 467 11.80 -28.69 8.13
C ARG A 467 12.10 -27.27 8.59
N ILE A 468 11.27 -26.34 8.12
CA ILE A 468 11.17 -24.97 8.63
C ILE A 468 9.96 -24.90 9.56
N MET A 469 8.77 -25.28 9.05
CA MET A 469 7.52 -25.30 9.81
C MET A 469 6.57 -26.38 9.28
N THR A 470 5.91 -27.11 10.17
CA THR A 470 4.82 -28.04 9.82
C THR A 470 3.51 -27.56 10.42
N ARG A 471 2.43 -27.62 9.64
CA ARG A 471 1.07 -27.41 10.13
C ARG A 471 0.18 -28.51 9.59
N VAL A 472 -0.66 -29.05 10.47
CA VAL A 472 -1.69 -30.02 10.10
C VAL A 472 -3.05 -29.41 10.44
N LEU A 473 -3.87 -29.22 9.41
CA LEU A 473 -5.17 -28.55 9.48
C LEU A 473 -6.27 -29.60 9.27
N TYR A 474 -7.22 -29.70 10.18
CA TYR A 474 -8.26 -30.75 10.19
C TYR A 474 -9.66 -30.19 10.40
#